data_AF-X1F8A6-F1
#
_entry.id   AF-X1F8A6-F1
#
_cell.length_a   1.000
_cell.length_b   1.000
_cell.length_c   1.000
_cell.angle_alpha   90.00
_cell.angle_beta   90.00
_cell.angle_gamma   90.00
#
_symmetry.space_group_name_H-M   'P 1'
#
loop_
_entity.id
_entity.type
_entity.pdbx_description
1 polymer ?
#
loop_
_entity_poly.entity_id
_entity_poly.type
_entity_poly.pdbx_seq_one_letter_code
_entity_poly.pdbx_strand_id
1 'polypeptide(L)'
;MYFQGCVGALLVYDVTRHNTFETINSKWLKDFRKYVKKEGTYILIGNKIDLKDERAVSTEDGEKYAKEIDASNFIETSAKYGENVE
;
A
#
# COMPACT_ATOMS: atom_id res chain seq x y z
N MET A 1 15.63 7.42 12.82
CA MET A 1 14.30 8.03 13.09
C MET A 1 13.69 8.37 11.74
N TYR A 2 12.70 7.60 11.25
CA TYR A 2 12.19 7.73 9.87
C TYR A 2 10.82 8.43 9.77
N PHE A 3 10.20 8.82 10.90
CA PHE A 3 8.82 9.30 10.94
C PHE A 3 8.60 10.62 11.69
N GLN A 4 9.65 11.30 12.16
CA GLN A 4 9.44 12.64 12.74
C GLN A 4 9.29 13.66 11.60
N GLY A 5 8.04 14.08 11.36
CA GLY A 5 7.68 15.13 10.39
C GLY A 5 6.88 14.64 9.17
N CYS A 6 6.62 13.34 9.02
CA CYS A 6 5.78 12.84 7.93
C CYS A 6 4.30 13.11 8.22
N VAL A 7 3.64 13.82 7.31
CA VAL A 7 2.19 14.06 7.30
C VAL A 7 1.42 12.83 6.78
N GLY A 8 2.11 11.91 6.10
CA GLY A 8 1.53 10.64 5.65
C GLY A 8 2.57 9.59 5.27
N ALA A 9 2.09 8.38 4.95
CA ALA A 9 2.89 7.24 4.50
C ALA A 9 2.34 6.60 3.23
N LEU A 10 3.28 6.11 2.41
CA LEU A 10 2.99 5.29 1.23
C LEU A 10 3.22 3.83 1.60
N LEU A 11 2.18 3.01 1.44
CA LEU A 11 2.22 1.57 1.70
C LEU A 11 2.23 0.85 0.36
N VAL A 12 3.39 0.37 -0.07
CA VAL A 12 3.56 -0.25 -1.39
C VAL A 12 3.68 -1.77 -1.26
N TYR A 13 2.81 -2.52 -1.94
CA TYR A 13 2.94 -3.96 -2.12
C TYR A 13 3.07 -4.32 -3.60
N ASP A 14 3.40 -5.58 -3.85
CA ASP A 14 3.52 -6.14 -5.19
C ASP A 14 2.31 -7.01 -5.49
N VAL A 15 1.55 -6.69 -6.54
CA VAL A 15 0.29 -7.40 -6.87
C VAL A 15 0.52 -8.87 -7.24
N THR A 16 1.75 -9.26 -7.61
CA THR A 16 2.08 -10.65 -7.92
C THR A 16 2.54 -11.46 -6.71
N ARG A 17 2.74 -10.81 -5.55
CA ARG A 17 3.25 -11.45 -4.34
C ARG A 17 2.36 -11.19 -3.13
N HIS A 18 1.44 -12.11 -2.87
CA HIS A 18 0.51 -12.07 -1.72
C HIS A 18 1.23 -11.85 -0.38
N ASN A 19 2.40 -12.45 -0.17
CA ASN A 19 3.17 -12.28 1.08
C ASN A 19 3.58 -10.81 1.35
N THR A 20 3.79 -10.01 0.30
CA THR A 20 4.11 -8.58 0.47
C THR A 20 2.90 -7.79 0.97
N PHE A 21 1.71 -8.17 0.54
CA PHE A 21 0.44 -7.62 1.01
C PHE A 21 0.19 -7.96 2.49
N GLU A 22 0.39 -9.21 2.89
CA GLU A 22 0.26 -9.64 4.29
C GLU A 22 1.28 -8.98 5.23
N THR A 23 2.47 -8.68 4.71
CA THR A 23 3.52 -7.98 5.48
C THR A 23 3.12 -6.54 5.82
N ILE A 24 2.38 -5.85 4.93
CA ILE A 24 1.84 -4.50 5.22
C ILE A 24 0.90 -4.57 6.43
N ASN A 25 0.03 -5.58 6.45
CA ASN A 25 -0.97 -5.76 7.49
C ASN A 25 -0.37 -6.08 8.86
N SER A 26 0.55 -7.04 8.89
CA SER A 26 1.08 -7.58 10.14
C SER A 26 2.13 -6.68 10.81
N LYS A 27 2.93 -5.95 10.03
CA LYS A 27 4.11 -5.24 10.54
C LYS A 27 3.99 -3.73 10.42
N TRP A 28 3.77 -3.23 9.21
CA TRP A 28 3.89 -1.80 8.92
C TRP A 28 2.75 -0.98 9.51
N LEU A 29 1.51 -1.49 9.44
CA LEU A 29 0.36 -0.79 9.99
C LEU A 29 0.44 -0.65 11.52
N LYS A 30 0.90 -1.71 12.20
CA LYS A 30 1.00 -1.77 13.66
C LYS A 30 2.08 -0.82 14.18
N ASP A 31 3.25 -0.81 13.54
CA ASP A 31 4.32 0.12 13.90
C ASP A 31 3.91 1.57 13.58
N PHE A 32 3.31 1.84 12.43
CA PHE A 32 2.92 3.21 12.08
C PHE A 32 1.85 3.78 13.02
N ARG A 33 0.79 3.02 13.33
CA ARG A 33 -0.22 3.43 14.32
C ARG A 33 0.36 3.67 15.73
N LYS A 34 1.50 3.04 16.05
CA LYS A 34 2.21 3.22 17.32
C LYS A 34 3.01 4.52 17.36
N TYR A 35 3.58 4.96 16.23
CA TYR A 35 4.50 6.10 16.18
C TYR A 35 3.91 7.38 15.58
N VAL A 36 2.87 7.28 14.76
CA VAL A 36 2.20 8.43 14.14
C VAL A 36 0.89 8.70 14.86
N LYS A 37 0.71 9.94 15.32
CA LYS A 37 -0.55 10.40 15.95
C LYS A 37 -1.73 10.09 15.02
N LYS A 38 -2.93 9.99 15.60
CA LYS A 38 -4.24 9.67 14.97
C LYS A 38 -4.60 10.37 13.65
N GLU A 39 -3.78 11.28 13.15
CA GLU A 39 -3.98 12.13 11.98
C GLU A 39 -3.08 11.75 10.79
N GLY A 40 -2.28 10.69 10.89
CA GLY A 40 -1.44 10.23 9.77
C GLY A 40 -2.27 9.71 8.60
N THR A 41 -2.07 10.28 7.41
CA THR A 41 -2.71 9.86 6.16
C THR A 41 -1.94 8.71 5.48
N TYR A 42 -2.64 7.70 4.94
CA TYR A 42 -2.02 6.58 4.22
C TYR A 42 -2.49 6.52 2.77
N ILE A 43 -1.59 6.23 1.85
CA ILE A 43 -1.95 5.83 0.49
C ILE A 43 -1.43 4.41 0.27
N LEU A 44 -2.33 3.50 -0.08
CA LEU A 44 -1.98 2.13 -0.44
C LEU A 44 -1.67 2.07 -1.94
N ILE A 45 -0.56 1.42 -2.30
CA ILE A 45 -0.09 1.31 -3.68
C ILE A 45 0.15 -0.16 -4.04
N GLY A 46 -0.62 -0.69 -4.99
CA GLY A 46 -0.37 -1.99 -5.60
C GLY A 46 0.53 -1.84 -6.84
N ASN A 47 1.79 -2.24 -6.74
CA ASN A 47 2.77 -2.11 -7.83
C ASN A 47 2.83 -3.38 -8.70
N LYS A 48 3.38 -3.25 -9.92
CA LYS A 48 3.57 -4.29 -10.94
C LYS A 48 2.30 -4.80 -11.61
N ILE A 49 1.32 -3.92 -11.81
CA ILE A 49 0.06 -4.27 -12.48
C ILE A 49 0.22 -4.73 -13.93
N ASP A 50 1.39 -4.52 -14.51
CA ASP A 50 1.75 -5.01 -15.83
C ASP A 50 1.84 -6.54 -15.90
N LEU A 51 2.09 -7.20 -14.78
CA LEU A 51 2.16 -8.66 -14.68
C LEU A 51 0.77 -9.25 -14.36
N LYS A 52 -0.22 -8.97 -15.22
CA LYS A 52 -1.62 -9.35 -15.00
C LYS A 52 -1.82 -10.85 -14.82
N ASP A 53 -1.11 -11.66 -15.59
CA ASP A 53 -1.17 -13.13 -15.52
C ASP A 53 -0.56 -13.72 -14.24
N GLU A 54 0.31 -12.96 -13.57
CA GLU A 54 0.94 -13.35 -12.31
C GLU A 54 0.25 -12.71 -11.10
N ARG A 55 -0.90 -12.03 -11.31
CA ARG A 55 -1.61 -11.33 -10.24
C ARG A 55 -2.08 -12.31 -9.17
N ALA A 56 -1.57 -12.12 -7.96
CA ALA A 56 -1.91 -12.89 -6.76
C ALA A 56 -2.85 -12.13 -5.82
N VAL A 57 -2.96 -10.81 -5.97
CA VAL A 57 -3.86 -9.94 -5.20
C VAL A 57 -4.80 -9.22 -6.15
N SER A 58 -6.10 -9.41 -5.98
CA SER A 58 -7.09 -8.74 -6.82
C SER A 58 -7.19 -7.25 -6.50
N THR A 59 -7.63 -6.44 -7.46
CA THR A 59 -7.91 -5.03 -7.23
C THR A 59 -8.97 -4.85 -6.13
N GLU A 60 -9.98 -5.72 -6.10
CA GLU A 60 -11.03 -5.70 -5.06
C GLU A 60 -10.46 -5.95 -3.66
N ASP A 61 -9.53 -6.90 -3.51
CA ASP A 61 -8.84 -7.15 -2.24
C ASP A 61 -8.02 -5.94 -1.81
N GLY A 62 -7.34 -5.29 -2.76
CA GLY A 62 -6.59 -4.05 -2.52
C GLY A 62 -7.49 -2.90 -2.04
N GLU A 63 -8.62 -2.67 -2.71
CA GLU A 63 -9.60 -1.65 -2.34
C GLU A 63 -10.26 -1.92 -0.99
N LYS A 64 -10.65 -3.18 -0.75
CA LYS A 64 -11.22 -3.60 0.52
C LYS A 64 -10.22 -3.36 1.66
N TYR A 65 -8.98 -3.74 1.45
CA TYR A 65 -7.93 -3.55 2.45
C TYR A 65 -7.63 -2.07 2.70
N ALA A 66 -7.59 -1.24 1.65
CA ALA A 66 -7.47 0.21 1.79
C ALA A 66 -8.56 0.80 2.70
N LYS A 67 -9.81 0.33 2.56
CA LYS A 67 -10.92 0.72 3.44
C LYS A 67 -10.73 0.20 4.87
N GLU A 68 -10.28 -1.05 5.04
CA GLU A 68 -10.05 -1.64 6.38
C GLU A 68 -8.99 -0.89 7.19
N ILE A 69 -7.97 -0.34 6.51
CA ILE A 69 -6.89 0.40 7.17
C ILE A 69 -7.15 1.92 7.27
N ASP A 70 -8.28 2.40 6.75
CA ASP A 70 -8.63 3.82 6.63
C ASP A 70 -7.59 4.61 5.81
N ALA A 71 -7.14 4.01 4.69
CA ALA A 71 -6.27 4.70 3.75
C ALA A 71 -7.06 5.79 3.01
N SER A 72 -6.44 6.95 2.80
CA SER A 72 -7.05 8.05 2.06
C SER A 72 -7.19 7.77 0.57
N ASN A 73 -6.35 6.88 0.04
CA ASN A 73 -6.42 6.50 -1.36
C ASN A 73 -5.82 5.10 -1.60
N PHE A 74 -6.24 4.47 -2.69
CA PHE A 74 -5.65 3.25 -3.23
C PHE A 74 -5.29 3.49 -4.70
N ILE A 75 -4.06 3.16 -5.07
CA ILE A 75 -3.53 3.36 -6.41
C ILE A 75 -2.87 2.07 -6.87
N GLU A 76 -3.05 1.72 -8.13
CA GLU A 76 -2.34 0.62 -8.76
C GLU A 76 -1.35 1.18 -9.78
N THR A 77 -0.09 0.75 -9.73
CA THR A 77 0.99 1.32 -10.56
C THR A 77 1.80 0.24 -11.25
N SER A 78 2.39 0.60 -12.39
CA SER A 78 3.50 -0.16 -12.97
C SER A 78 4.74 0.74 -13.03
N ALA A 79 5.67 0.53 -12.10
CA ALA A 79 6.97 1.19 -12.16
C ALA A 79 7.77 0.83 -13.44
N LYS A 80 7.44 -0.29 -14.10
CA LYS A 80 8.12 -0.75 -15.31
C LYS A 80 7.64 -0.01 -16.57
N TYR A 81 6.35 0.26 -16.67
CA TYR A 81 5.76 0.93 -17.84
C TYR A 81 5.39 2.39 -17.58
N GLY A 82 5.64 2.91 -16.37
CA GLY A 82 5.30 4.28 -16.00
C GLY A 82 3.81 4.52 -15.82
N GLU A 83 2.98 3.48 -15.81
CA GLU A 83 1.53 3.60 -15.60
C GLU A 83 1.25 4.03 -14.15
N ASN A 84 0.53 5.15 -13.99
CA ASN A 84 0.17 5.78 -12.72
C ASN A 84 1.37 6.19 -11.83
N VAL A 85 2.48 6.63 -12.45
CA VAL A 85 3.69 7.13 -11.74
C VAL A 85 3.82 8.67 -11.79
N GLU A 86 2.79 9.39 -12.26
CA GLU A 86 2.76 10.87 -12.36
C GLU A 86 2.38 11.57 -11.06
#